data_AF-A0A855XC76-F1
#
_entry.id   AF-A0A855XC76-F1
#
_cell.length_a   1.000
_cell.length_b   1.000
_cell.length_c   1.000
_cell.angle_alpha   90.00
_cell.angle_beta   90.00
_cell.angle_gamma   90.00
#
_symmetry.space_group_name_H-M   'P 1'
#
loop_
_entity.id
_entity.type
_entity.pdbx_description
1 polymer ?
#
loop_
_entity_poly.entity_id
_entity_poly.type
_entity_poly.pdbx_seq_one_letter_code
_entity_poly.pdbx_strand_id
1 'polypeptide(L)'
;QFFSPFTNKRTDQWGGDLRCDRCDRHELHDRMELCHRLENRARFAAGVITAVRSEVGPEYPISYRVSPEEPDPDGYSTHDIIQLLGLLIPHGIDLVHVSSLQYGVGLRNDHSPDTHPTKMIRDSISVPVIGVGSIRHPDQALRVLDDGVPLVAIGRGLLLDADWVTKVKSGRESEIRTKLNSDDDLQSLEIPSPMKEYVGRRF
;
A
#
# COMPACT_ATOMS: atom_id res chain seq x y z
N GLN A 1 -1.00 -7.89 -10.41
CA GLN A 1 -1.12 -8.77 -11.59
C GLN A 1 -2.47 -8.62 -12.27
N PHE A 2 -3.58 -9.18 -11.75
CA PHE A 2 -4.90 -9.04 -12.40
C PHE A 2 -5.31 -7.59 -12.68
N PHE A 3 -5.05 -6.66 -11.77
CA PHE A 3 -5.38 -5.26 -12.00
C PHE A 3 -4.50 -4.57 -13.06
N SER A 4 -3.24 -4.95 -13.16
CA SER A 4 -2.20 -4.25 -13.94
C SER A 4 -2.34 -4.46 -15.43
N PRO A 5 -2.45 -3.40 -16.27
CA PRO A 5 -2.47 -3.54 -17.72
C PRO A 5 -1.17 -4.06 -18.28
N PHE A 6 -0.07 -3.76 -17.62
CA PHE A 6 1.24 -4.28 -17.99
C PHE A 6 1.29 -5.82 -17.90
N THR A 7 0.77 -6.41 -16.83
CA THR A 7 0.87 -7.87 -16.62
C THR A 7 -0.35 -8.67 -17.07
N ASN A 8 -1.56 -8.14 -16.93
CA ASN A 8 -2.78 -8.82 -17.35
C ASN A 8 -3.15 -8.43 -18.79
N LYS A 9 -2.87 -9.35 -19.73
CA LYS A 9 -3.18 -9.22 -21.16
C LYS A 9 -4.40 -10.05 -21.59
N ARG A 10 -5.24 -10.47 -20.65
CA ARG A 10 -6.42 -11.29 -20.94
C ARG A 10 -7.48 -10.50 -21.71
N THR A 11 -8.24 -11.19 -22.54
CA THR A 11 -9.36 -10.66 -23.34
C THR A 11 -10.72 -11.18 -22.86
N ASP A 12 -10.74 -11.96 -21.78
CA ASP A 12 -11.95 -12.47 -21.16
C ASP A 12 -12.46 -11.54 -20.05
N GLN A 13 -13.47 -11.98 -19.31
CA GLN A 13 -14.11 -11.23 -18.22
C GLN A 13 -13.18 -10.88 -17.03
N TRP A 14 -11.91 -11.32 -17.06
CA TRP A 14 -10.92 -11.02 -16.02
C TRP A 14 -9.84 -10.03 -16.51
N GLY A 15 -9.98 -9.48 -17.72
CA GLY A 15 -9.04 -8.54 -18.33
C GLY A 15 -9.72 -7.47 -19.19
N GLY A 16 -9.02 -7.01 -20.23
CA GLY A 16 -9.35 -5.80 -21.01
C GLY A 16 -8.42 -4.64 -20.65
N ASP A 17 -8.31 -3.57 -21.44
CA ASP A 17 -7.37 -2.47 -21.16
C ASP A 17 -7.96 -1.42 -20.20
N LEU A 18 -7.17 -0.89 -19.25
CA LEU A 18 -7.56 0.28 -18.43
C LEU A 18 -7.58 1.56 -19.24
N ARG A 19 -6.84 1.61 -20.35
CA ARG A 19 -6.85 2.75 -21.26
C ARG A 19 -7.76 2.45 -22.42
N CYS A 20 -8.40 3.50 -22.90
CA CYS A 20 -9.37 3.42 -23.96
C CYS A 20 -8.94 4.38 -25.05
N ASP A 21 -8.40 3.85 -26.15
CA ASP A 21 -7.96 4.67 -27.28
C ASP A 21 -9.10 5.53 -27.88
N ARG A 22 -10.36 5.22 -27.54
CA ARG A 22 -11.55 5.96 -27.96
C ARG A 22 -12.04 7.00 -26.95
N CYS A 23 -11.71 6.86 -25.67
CA CYS A 23 -12.31 7.63 -24.58
C CYS A 23 -11.73 9.04 -24.39
N ASP A 24 -10.75 9.44 -25.20
CA ASP A 24 -10.37 10.86 -25.34
C ASP A 24 -11.48 11.69 -26.01
N ARG A 25 -12.44 11.04 -26.66
CA ARG A 25 -13.70 11.65 -27.10
C ARG A 25 -14.68 11.59 -25.92
N HIS A 26 -15.15 12.74 -25.47
CA HIS A 26 -16.01 12.92 -24.29
C HIS A 26 -17.44 12.37 -24.50
N GLU A 27 -17.60 11.10 -24.91
CA GLU A 27 -18.91 10.48 -25.12
C GLU A 27 -19.29 9.58 -23.93
N LEU A 28 -20.58 9.56 -23.57
CA LEU A 28 -21.08 8.78 -22.42
C LEU A 28 -20.85 7.27 -22.56
N HIS A 29 -20.89 6.73 -23.78
CA HIS A 29 -20.65 5.32 -24.05
C HIS A 29 -19.22 4.90 -23.70
N ASP A 30 -18.25 5.77 -23.94
CA ASP A 30 -16.84 5.52 -23.66
C ASP A 30 -16.57 5.41 -22.15
N ARG A 31 -17.28 6.18 -21.31
CA ARG A 31 -17.20 6.07 -19.84
C ARG A 31 -17.74 4.73 -19.34
N MET A 32 -18.85 4.23 -19.90
CA MET A 32 -19.40 2.92 -19.52
C MET A 32 -18.46 1.76 -19.91
N GLU A 33 -17.86 1.81 -21.11
CA GLU A 33 -16.90 0.79 -21.57
C GLU A 33 -15.61 0.80 -20.74
N LEU A 34 -15.16 1.97 -20.27
CA LEU A 34 -14.05 2.09 -19.33
C LEU A 34 -14.40 1.49 -17.95
N CYS A 35 -15.59 1.80 -17.41
CA CYS A 35 -16.07 1.23 -16.15
C CYS A 35 -16.11 -0.31 -16.19
N HIS A 36 -16.59 -0.90 -17.29
CA HIS A 36 -16.63 -2.36 -17.44
C HIS A 36 -15.25 -3.03 -17.47
N ARG A 37 -14.23 -2.36 -18.04
CA ARG A 37 -12.87 -2.91 -18.10
C ARG A 37 -12.16 -2.83 -16.74
N LEU A 38 -12.40 -1.74 -16.01
CA LEU A 38 -11.97 -1.63 -14.62
C LEU A 38 -12.60 -2.74 -13.76
N GLU A 39 -13.91 -2.98 -13.90
CA GLU A 39 -14.63 -4.06 -13.21
C GLU A 39 -14.05 -5.45 -13.53
N ASN A 40 -13.75 -5.75 -14.79
CA ASN A 40 -13.14 -7.04 -15.16
C ASN A 40 -11.80 -7.28 -14.49
N ARG A 41 -10.95 -6.25 -14.43
CA ARG A 41 -9.64 -6.30 -13.77
C ARG A 41 -9.75 -6.37 -12.25
N ALA A 42 -10.76 -5.73 -11.66
CA ALA A 42 -11.07 -5.79 -10.24
C ALA A 42 -11.72 -7.12 -9.83
N ARG A 43 -12.36 -7.82 -10.76
CA ARG A 43 -13.21 -9.01 -10.53
C ARG A 43 -12.51 -10.08 -9.69
N PHE A 44 -11.25 -10.36 -9.97
CA PHE A 44 -10.50 -11.37 -9.20
C PHE A 44 -10.33 -10.95 -7.74
N ALA A 45 -9.88 -9.71 -7.49
CA ALA A 45 -9.71 -9.20 -6.14
C ALA A 45 -11.06 -9.13 -5.40
N ALA A 46 -12.11 -8.63 -6.04
CA ALA A 46 -13.47 -8.58 -5.50
C ALA A 46 -14.00 -9.97 -5.11
N GLY A 47 -13.79 -10.97 -5.97
CA GLY A 47 -14.16 -12.35 -5.70
C GLY A 47 -13.42 -12.94 -4.49
N VAL A 48 -12.11 -12.69 -4.39
CA VAL A 48 -11.31 -13.11 -3.22
C VAL A 48 -11.80 -12.45 -1.94
N ILE A 49 -12.03 -11.14 -1.95
CA ILE A 49 -12.52 -10.40 -0.77
C ILE A 49 -13.87 -10.94 -0.32
N THR A 50 -14.80 -11.13 -1.27
CA THR A 50 -16.14 -11.66 -1.00
C THR A 50 -16.07 -13.07 -0.39
N ALA A 51 -15.22 -13.94 -0.94
CA ALA A 51 -15.02 -15.30 -0.44
C ALA A 51 -14.38 -15.30 0.96
N VAL A 52 -13.38 -14.45 1.22
CA VAL A 52 -12.81 -14.33 2.56
C VAL A 52 -13.86 -13.83 3.54
N ARG A 53 -14.61 -12.78 3.19
CA ARG A 53 -15.68 -12.22 4.03
C ARG A 53 -16.74 -13.25 4.39
N SER A 54 -17.15 -14.10 3.45
CA SER A 54 -18.14 -15.15 3.73
C SER A 54 -17.63 -16.19 4.73
N GLU A 55 -16.33 -16.46 4.76
CA GLU A 55 -15.74 -17.43 5.69
C GLU A 55 -15.49 -16.84 7.08
N VAL A 56 -15.01 -15.59 7.17
CA VAL A 56 -14.62 -14.98 8.45
C VAL A 56 -15.78 -14.26 9.16
N GLY A 57 -16.89 -14.01 8.46
CA GLY A 57 -18.03 -13.28 9.00
C GLY A 57 -17.83 -11.76 9.06
N PRO A 58 -18.84 -10.98 9.48
CA PRO A 58 -18.82 -9.51 9.42
C PRO A 58 -17.90 -8.84 10.45
N GLU A 59 -17.66 -9.47 11.59
CA GLU A 59 -16.90 -8.86 12.71
C GLU A 59 -15.38 -9.01 12.57
N TYR A 60 -14.91 -9.83 11.62
CA TYR A 60 -13.48 -10.07 11.43
C TYR A 60 -12.87 -9.04 10.48
N PRO A 61 -11.84 -8.27 10.88
CA PRO A 61 -11.30 -7.20 10.04
C PRO A 61 -10.54 -7.75 8.82
N ILE A 62 -10.82 -7.20 7.64
CA ILE A 62 -10.15 -7.53 6.38
C ILE A 62 -9.34 -6.32 5.89
N SER A 63 -8.02 -6.50 5.82
CA SER A 63 -7.11 -5.52 5.21
C SER A 63 -6.80 -5.85 3.76
N TYR A 64 -6.84 -4.82 2.90
CA TYR A 64 -6.33 -4.91 1.53
C TYR A 64 -5.03 -4.12 1.39
N ARG A 65 -3.94 -4.82 1.07
CA ARG A 65 -2.62 -4.21 0.86
C ARG A 65 -2.34 -4.00 -0.62
N VAL A 66 -2.01 -2.77 -0.99
CA VAL A 66 -1.89 -2.36 -2.39
C VAL A 66 -0.63 -1.54 -2.65
N SER A 67 0.01 -1.80 -3.79
CA SER A 67 1.02 -0.87 -4.34
C SER A 67 0.27 0.29 -5.00
N PRO A 68 0.58 1.55 -4.68
CA PRO A 68 -0.21 2.66 -5.19
C PRO A 68 0.03 2.93 -6.68
N GLU A 69 1.20 2.57 -7.20
CA GLU A 69 1.61 2.85 -8.59
C GLU A 69 2.54 1.76 -9.11
N GLU A 70 2.53 1.54 -10.42
CA GLU A 70 3.51 0.71 -11.12
C GLU A 70 4.52 1.58 -11.90
N PRO A 71 5.82 1.19 -11.93
CA PRO A 71 6.82 1.91 -12.70
C PRO A 71 6.77 1.59 -14.20
N ASP A 72 6.02 0.57 -14.60
CA ASP A 72 5.96 0.09 -15.98
C ASP A 72 5.24 1.09 -16.90
N PRO A 73 5.60 1.19 -18.20
CA PRO A 73 5.01 2.16 -19.14
C PRO A 73 3.47 2.12 -19.22
N ASP A 74 2.91 0.90 -19.16
CA ASP A 74 1.46 0.63 -19.15
C ASP A 74 0.97 0.20 -17.75
N GLY A 75 1.71 0.56 -16.71
CA GLY A 75 1.32 0.36 -15.32
C GLY A 75 0.10 1.21 -14.95
N TYR A 76 -0.52 0.86 -13.83
CA TYR A 76 -1.56 1.69 -13.23
C TYR A 76 -0.96 2.83 -12.39
N SER A 77 -1.74 3.90 -12.27
CA SER A 77 -1.46 5.09 -11.46
C SER A 77 -2.16 5.03 -10.10
N THR A 78 -1.85 5.99 -9.23
CA THR A 78 -2.58 6.19 -7.96
C THR A 78 -4.09 6.42 -8.20
N HIS A 79 -4.46 7.13 -9.27
CA HIS A 79 -5.85 7.39 -9.62
C HIS A 79 -6.60 6.09 -9.99
N ASP A 80 -5.94 5.19 -10.70
CA ASP A 80 -6.50 3.87 -11.03
C ASP A 80 -6.70 3.03 -9.76
N ILE A 81 -5.76 3.11 -8.80
CA ILE A 81 -5.92 2.46 -7.49
C ILE A 81 -7.08 3.05 -6.69
N ILE A 82 -7.30 4.36 -6.72
CA ILE A 82 -8.47 4.97 -6.08
C ILE A 82 -9.77 4.42 -6.69
N GLN A 83 -9.85 4.34 -8.01
CA GLN A 83 -11.01 3.75 -8.69
C GLN A 83 -11.19 2.27 -8.35
N LEU A 84 -10.10 1.49 -8.31
CA LEU A 84 -10.12 0.10 -7.87
C LEU A 84 -10.67 -0.02 -6.44
N LEU A 85 -10.17 0.79 -5.50
CA LEU A 85 -10.63 0.76 -4.11
C LEU A 85 -12.11 1.13 -4.01
N GLY A 86 -12.60 2.07 -4.82
CA GLY A 86 -14.01 2.38 -4.94
C GLY A 86 -14.88 1.18 -5.33
N LEU A 87 -14.36 0.28 -6.16
CA LEU A 87 -15.02 -0.99 -6.50
C LEU A 87 -14.86 -2.05 -5.41
N LEU A 88 -13.71 -2.13 -4.74
CA LEU A 88 -13.39 -3.23 -3.82
C LEU A 88 -13.93 -3.03 -2.40
N ILE A 89 -14.00 -1.78 -1.90
CA ILE A 89 -14.46 -1.49 -0.53
C ILE A 89 -15.86 -2.06 -0.26
N PRO A 90 -16.86 -1.90 -1.17
CA PRO A 90 -18.18 -2.49 -0.99
C PRO A 90 -18.22 -4.03 -0.82
N HIS A 91 -17.16 -4.74 -1.22
CA HIS A 91 -17.07 -6.20 -0.99
C HIS A 91 -16.66 -6.58 0.44
N GLY A 92 -16.37 -5.59 1.30
CA GLY A 92 -16.10 -5.79 2.72
C GLY A 92 -14.63 -5.63 3.10
N ILE A 93 -13.89 -4.71 2.47
CA ILE A 93 -12.59 -4.25 3.00
C ILE A 93 -12.85 -3.28 4.15
N ASP A 94 -12.19 -3.49 5.28
CA ASP A 94 -12.30 -2.60 6.45
C ASP A 94 -11.14 -1.61 6.57
N LEU A 95 -9.98 -1.94 5.99
CA LEU A 95 -8.79 -1.09 6.05
C LEU A 95 -7.85 -1.30 4.86
N VAL A 96 -7.26 -0.20 4.36
CA VAL A 96 -6.34 -0.23 3.21
C VAL A 96 -4.91 0.02 3.66
N HIS A 97 -4.01 -0.91 3.35
CA HIS A 97 -2.58 -0.75 3.62
C HIS A 97 -1.87 -0.33 2.33
N VAL A 98 -1.48 0.95 2.24
CA VAL A 98 -0.80 1.49 1.06
C VAL A 98 0.69 1.23 1.18
N SER A 99 1.24 0.39 0.31
CA SER A 99 2.66 0.10 0.31
C SER A 99 3.47 1.31 -0.16
N SER A 100 4.62 1.55 0.48
CA SER A 100 5.63 2.46 -0.06
C SER A 100 7.02 2.02 0.39
N LEU A 101 8.03 2.29 -0.45
CA LEU A 101 9.43 2.12 -0.07
C LEU A 101 9.86 3.18 0.95
N GLN A 102 9.43 4.43 0.75
CA GLN A 102 9.73 5.58 1.59
C GLN A 102 8.48 6.43 1.70
N TYR A 103 8.06 6.75 2.92
CA TYR A 103 6.87 7.56 3.12
C TYR A 103 7.09 8.99 2.64
N GLY A 104 6.04 9.61 2.08
CA GLY A 104 6.08 10.99 1.58
C GLY A 104 6.72 11.18 0.21
N VAL A 105 7.16 10.11 -0.47
CA VAL A 105 7.64 10.22 -1.85
C VAL A 105 6.46 10.53 -2.77
N GLY A 106 6.58 11.61 -3.53
CA GLY A 106 5.57 12.08 -4.47
C GLY A 106 5.26 11.08 -5.59
N LEU A 107 4.27 11.41 -6.39
CA LEU A 107 3.81 10.58 -7.51
C LEU A 107 4.94 10.36 -8.53
N ARG A 108 5.01 9.17 -9.12
CA ARG A 108 6.11 8.82 -10.06
C ARG A 108 6.16 9.72 -11.29
N ASN A 109 5.00 10.14 -11.80
CA ASN A 109 4.86 10.88 -13.05
C ASN A 109 4.18 12.24 -12.86
N ASP A 110 4.00 12.68 -11.62
CA ASP A 110 3.45 13.99 -11.28
C ASP A 110 4.33 14.62 -10.18
N HIS A 111 4.86 15.79 -10.48
CA HIS A 111 5.75 16.55 -9.60
C HIS A 111 5.01 17.62 -8.82
N SER A 112 3.68 17.53 -8.72
CA SER A 112 2.87 18.40 -7.87
C SER A 112 3.46 18.42 -6.45
N PRO A 113 3.91 19.59 -5.98
CA PRO A 113 4.38 19.72 -4.61
C PRO A 113 3.17 19.48 -3.71
N ASP A 114 3.38 18.74 -2.63
CA ASP A 114 2.44 18.58 -1.50
C ASP A 114 1.48 17.38 -1.52
N THR A 115 1.66 16.42 -2.44
CA THR A 115 0.90 15.17 -2.35
C THR A 115 1.71 13.92 -2.68
N HIS A 116 1.39 12.83 -2.01
CA HIS A 116 1.98 11.52 -2.22
C HIS A 116 0.88 10.44 -2.22
N PRO A 117 1.13 9.25 -2.78
CA PRO A 117 0.05 8.30 -3.03
C PRO A 117 -0.79 7.90 -1.81
N THR A 118 -0.16 7.66 -0.67
CA THR A 118 -0.88 7.31 0.56
C THR A 118 -1.85 8.41 1.00
N LYS A 119 -1.45 9.68 0.90
CA LYS A 119 -2.25 10.85 1.26
C LYS A 119 -3.45 10.99 0.33
N MET A 120 -3.22 10.91 -0.99
CA MET A 120 -4.28 10.92 -2.00
C MET A 120 -5.31 9.81 -1.78
N ILE A 121 -4.84 8.57 -1.55
CA ILE A 121 -5.73 7.43 -1.32
C ILE A 121 -6.56 7.66 -0.05
N ARG A 122 -5.92 8.08 1.04
CA ARG A 122 -6.61 8.40 2.30
C ARG A 122 -7.67 9.49 2.13
N ASP A 123 -7.40 10.52 1.34
CA ASP A 123 -8.37 11.60 1.09
C ASP A 123 -9.55 11.17 0.19
N SER A 124 -9.43 10.03 -0.50
CA SER A 124 -10.38 9.59 -1.53
C SER A 124 -11.26 8.40 -1.13
N ILE A 125 -11.04 7.78 0.03
CA ILE A 125 -11.75 6.58 0.44
C ILE A 125 -12.39 6.73 1.83
N SER A 126 -13.40 5.89 2.11
CA SER A 126 -14.17 5.94 3.36
C SER A 126 -13.59 5.09 4.50
N VAL A 127 -12.66 4.18 4.20
CA VAL A 127 -12.09 3.25 5.19
C VAL A 127 -10.70 3.72 5.66
N PRO A 128 -10.30 3.40 6.91
CA PRO A 128 -8.99 3.76 7.43
C PRO A 128 -7.82 3.28 6.57
N VAL A 129 -6.78 4.11 6.47
CA VAL A 129 -5.53 3.80 5.77
C VAL A 129 -4.40 3.48 6.75
N ILE A 130 -3.59 2.48 6.41
CA ILE A 130 -2.30 2.20 7.05
C ILE A 130 -1.19 2.72 6.13
N GLY A 131 -0.40 3.67 6.65
CA GLY A 131 0.78 4.20 5.99
C GLY A 131 2.05 3.43 6.35
N VAL A 132 2.95 3.27 5.38
CA VAL A 132 4.26 2.64 5.58
C VAL A 132 5.31 3.33 4.71
N GLY A 133 6.58 3.18 5.06
CA GLY A 133 7.69 3.52 4.18
C GLY A 133 8.94 3.89 4.95
N SER A 134 9.83 2.91 5.14
CA SER A 134 11.14 3.07 5.81
C SER A 134 11.10 3.75 7.19
N ILE A 135 10.00 3.56 7.94
CA ILE A 135 9.85 4.05 9.31
C ILE A 135 10.85 3.34 10.23
N ARG A 136 11.78 4.11 10.79
CA ARG A 136 12.79 3.71 11.78
C ARG A 136 12.86 4.67 12.95
N HIS A 137 12.59 5.94 12.71
CA HIS A 137 12.57 6.98 13.73
C HIS A 137 11.13 7.41 14.05
N PRO A 138 10.83 7.80 15.30
CA PRO A 138 9.49 8.25 15.69
C PRO A 138 8.98 9.46 14.89
N ASP A 139 9.85 10.40 14.51
CA ASP A 139 9.47 11.56 13.68
C ASP A 139 8.93 11.15 12.31
N GLN A 140 9.41 10.04 11.75
CA GLN A 140 8.90 9.50 10.50
C GLN A 140 7.49 8.93 10.66
N ALA A 141 7.19 8.30 11.79
CA ALA A 141 5.84 7.85 12.11
C ALA A 141 4.91 9.05 12.34
N LEU A 142 5.39 10.11 13.01
CA LEU A 142 4.62 11.35 13.20
C LEU A 142 4.21 11.97 11.86
N ARG A 143 5.10 12.04 10.86
CA ARG A 143 4.74 12.52 9.51
C ARG A 143 3.54 11.78 8.91
N VAL A 144 3.46 10.46 9.12
CA VAL A 144 2.32 9.66 8.66
C VAL A 144 1.03 10.09 9.35
N LEU A 145 1.10 10.28 10.67
CA LEU A 145 -0.05 10.69 11.49
C LEU A 145 -0.48 12.13 11.21
N ASP A 146 0.47 13.04 10.99
CA ASP A 146 0.26 14.46 10.65
C ASP A 146 -0.45 14.59 9.30
N ASP A 147 -0.18 13.68 8.38
CA ASP A 147 -0.94 13.51 7.13
C ASP A 147 -2.29 12.83 7.36
N GLY A 148 -2.85 12.81 8.58
CA GLY A 148 -4.18 12.29 8.89
C GLY A 148 -4.37 10.80 8.60
N VAL A 149 -3.29 10.04 8.46
CA VAL A 149 -3.32 8.59 8.30
C VAL A 149 -3.34 7.95 9.68
N PRO A 150 -4.40 7.22 10.08
CA PRO A 150 -4.62 6.84 11.47
C PRO A 150 -3.69 5.72 11.98
N LEU A 151 -3.02 4.99 11.08
CA LEU A 151 -2.21 3.82 11.41
C LEU A 151 -0.87 3.85 10.68
N VAL A 152 0.20 3.50 11.39
CA VAL A 152 1.56 3.41 10.86
C VAL A 152 2.04 1.96 10.95
N ALA A 153 2.42 1.38 9.81
CA ALA A 153 3.11 0.09 9.80
C ALA A 153 4.62 0.28 9.91
N ILE A 154 5.23 -0.48 10.81
CA ILE A 154 6.68 -0.51 11.03
C ILE A 154 7.16 -1.90 10.65
N GLY A 155 8.06 -1.97 9.67
CA GLY A 155 8.67 -3.21 9.22
C GLY A 155 10.08 -3.35 9.80
N ARG A 156 11.07 -2.91 9.00
CA ARG A 156 12.49 -3.07 9.34
C ARG A 156 12.91 -2.41 10.65
N GLY A 157 12.24 -1.34 11.10
CA GLY A 157 12.50 -0.76 12.42
C GLY A 157 12.36 -1.77 13.56
N LEU A 158 11.35 -2.66 13.50
CA LEU A 158 11.13 -3.71 14.50
C LEU A 158 12.13 -4.87 14.40
N LEU A 159 12.80 -5.04 13.25
CA LEU A 159 13.90 -6.01 13.13
C LEU A 159 15.16 -5.51 13.83
N LEU A 160 15.37 -4.19 13.86
CA LEU A 160 16.51 -3.57 14.53
C LEU A 160 16.25 -3.41 16.04
N ASP A 161 15.01 -3.14 16.41
CA ASP A 161 14.60 -2.91 17.79
C ASP A 161 13.19 -3.43 18.05
N ALA A 162 13.08 -4.60 18.68
CA ALA A 162 11.78 -5.18 19.02
C ALA A 162 11.00 -4.31 20.02
N ASP A 163 11.69 -3.53 20.85
CA ASP A 163 11.12 -2.65 21.85
C ASP A 163 10.76 -1.26 21.31
N TRP A 164 10.87 -1.02 20.00
CA TRP A 164 10.64 0.29 19.37
C TRP A 164 9.36 0.97 19.89
N VAL A 165 8.24 0.25 19.87
CA VAL A 165 6.93 0.79 20.29
C VAL A 165 6.91 1.07 21.79
N THR A 166 7.48 0.19 22.59
CA THR A 166 7.58 0.35 24.05
C THR A 166 8.42 1.56 24.41
N LYS A 167 9.57 1.75 23.75
CA LYS A 167 10.47 2.89 23.95
C LYS A 167 9.79 4.20 23.63
N VAL A 168 9.11 4.31 22.48
CA VAL A 168 8.29 5.49 22.13
C VAL A 168 7.24 5.77 23.20
N LYS A 169 6.46 4.75 23.63
CA LYS A 169 5.44 4.94 24.67
C LYS A 169 6.00 5.42 26.01
N SER A 170 7.26 5.10 26.31
CA SER A 170 7.93 5.45 27.57
C SER A 170 8.82 6.69 27.50
N GLY A 171 8.86 7.43 26.38
CA GLY A 171 9.73 8.60 26.21
C GLY A 171 11.23 8.25 26.15
N ARG A 172 11.56 7.05 25.68
CA ARG A 172 12.94 6.55 25.52
C ARG A 172 13.34 6.49 24.05
N GLU A 173 12.91 7.46 23.24
CA GLU A 173 13.15 7.47 21.80
C GLU A 173 14.64 7.48 21.45
N SER A 174 15.49 8.08 22.29
CA SER A 174 16.95 8.10 22.13
C SER A 174 17.61 6.72 22.25
N GLU A 175 16.93 5.74 22.84
CA GLU A 175 17.41 4.36 22.99
C GLU A 175 17.00 3.44 21.83
N ILE A 176 16.27 3.97 20.84
CA ILE A 176 15.82 3.19 19.69
C ILE A 176 17.00 2.89 18.77
N ARG A 177 17.25 1.60 18.52
CA ARG A 177 18.25 1.16 17.54
C ARG A 177 17.71 1.33 16.12
N THR A 178 18.27 2.29 15.38
CA THR A 178 17.85 2.60 13.99
C THR A 178 18.85 2.18 12.92
N LYS A 179 20.01 1.66 13.33
CA LYS A 179 21.09 1.11 12.51
C LYS A 179 21.88 0.07 13.30
N LEU A 180 22.68 -0.73 12.61
CA LEU A 180 23.70 -1.59 13.22
C LEU A 180 25.04 -0.85 13.21
N ASN A 181 25.80 -0.93 14.29
CA ASN A 181 27.14 -0.33 14.37
C ASN A 181 28.26 -1.38 14.45
N SER A 182 27.92 -2.64 14.66
CA SER A 182 28.88 -3.75 14.75
C SER A 182 28.23 -5.09 14.41
N ASP A 183 29.06 -6.12 14.19
CA ASP A 183 28.59 -7.50 14.08
C ASP A 183 27.94 -7.98 15.38
N ASP A 184 28.40 -7.49 16.55
CA ASP A 184 27.79 -7.79 17.83
C ASP A 184 26.35 -7.26 17.91
N ASP A 185 26.08 -6.06 17.37
CA ASP A 185 24.71 -5.55 17.26
C ASP A 185 23.83 -6.52 16.43
N LEU A 186 24.35 -7.02 15.30
CA LEU A 186 23.64 -7.98 14.46
C LEU A 186 23.39 -9.30 15.18
N GLN A 187 24.39 -9.81 15.92
CA GLN A 187 24.27 -11.06 16.66
C GLN A 187 23.31 -10.93 17.85
N SER A 188 23.21 -9.75 18.45
CA SER A 188 22.29 -9.45 19.55
C SER A 188 20.81 -9.47 19.15
N LEU A 189 20.49 -9.40 17.84
CA LEU A 189 19.10 -9.44 17.38
C LEU A 189 18.50 -10.83 17.62
N GLU A 190 17.32 -10.86 18.26
CA GLU A 190 16.54 -12.08 18.50
C GLU A 190 15.71 -12.47 17.27
N ILE A 191 16.37 -12.59 16.12
CA ILE A 191 15.75 -12.96 14.84
C ILE A 191 16.46 -14.18 14.22
N PRO A 192 15.77 -14.98 13.38
CA PRO A 192 16.38 -16.14 12.73
C PRO A 192 17.58 -15.77 11.86
N SER A 193 18.54 -16.69 11.71
CA SER A 193 19.77 -16.46 10.94
C SER A 193 19.54 -15.95 9.50
N PRO A 194 18.56 -16.45 8.72
CA PRO A 194 18.27 -15.87 7.40
C PRO A 194 17.87 -14.39 7.46
N MET A 195 17.18 -13.98 8.54
CA MET A 195 16.82 -12.58 8.75
C MET A 195 18.04 -11.75 9.19
N LYS A 196 18.97 -12.31 9.97
CA LYS A 196 20.25 -11.64 10.25
C LYS A 196 21.05 -11.38 8.98
N GLU A 197 21.12 -12.36 8.07
CA GLU A 197 21.79 -12.18 6.76
C GLU A 197 21.09 -11.12 5.89
N TYR A 198 19.75 -11.05 5.93
CA TYR A 198 19.00 -9.99 5.26
C TYR A 198 19.28 -8.61 5.86
N VAL A 199 19.25 -8.49 7.20
CA VAL A 199 19.46 -7.23 7.92
C VAL A 199 20.89 -6.73 7.71
N GLY A 200 21.91 -7.58 7.91
CA GLY A 200 23.32 -7.19 7.78
C GLY A 200 23.76 -6.80 6.37
N ARG A 201 23.01 -7.21 5.32
CA ARG A 201 23.24 -6.73 3.94
C ARG A 201 22.62 -5.36 3.66
N ARG A 202 21.73 -4.88 4.52
CA ARG A 202 20.82 -3.77 4.22
C ARG A 202 20.90 -2.62 5.22
N PHE A 203 21.58 -2.84 6.35
CA PHE A 203 21.80 -1.91 7.46
C PHE A 203 23.25 -1.97 7.88
#